data_AF-A0A5K1FRI2-F1
#
_entry.id   AF-A0A5K1FRI2-F1
#
_cell.length_a   1.000
_cell.length_b   1.000
_cell.length_c   1.000
_cell.angle_alpha   90.00
_cell.angle_beta   90.00
_cell.angle_gamma   90.00
#
_symmetry.space_group_name_H-M   'P 1'
#
loop_
_entity.id
_entity.type
_entity.pdbx_description
1 polymer ?
#
loop_
_entity_poly.entity_id
_entity_poly.type
_entity_poly.pdbx_seq_one_letter_code
_entity_poly.pdbx_strand_id
1 'polypeptide(L)'
;VFEFDAMDDPPSVMNIEVYDSDGQFDESICLGRAKINFLKSNIEDLADIWIPLKGKLAQCHQSKLHLWVFLSNTKGTEVAKEYISKMEKQIGKK
;
A
#
# COMPACT_ATOMS: atom_id res chain seq x y z
N VAL A 1 1.47 12.58 0.21
CA VAL A 1 0.44 11.82 -0.53
C VAL A 1 1.11 11.25 -1.76
N PHE A 2 0.95 9.95 -2.01
CA PHE A 2 1.48 9.27 -3.19
C PHE A 2 0.30 8.87 -4.08
N GLU A 3 0.36 9.21 -5.36
CA GLU A 3 -0.75 9.00 -6.32
C GLU A 3 -0.23 8.17 -7.50
N PHE A 4 -1.06 7.24 -7.96
CA PHE A 4 -0.77 6.38 -9.10
C PHE A 4 -2.04 6.15 -9.93
N ASP A 5 -1.90 6.02 -11.25
CA ASP A 5 -3.03 5.67 -12.12
C ASP A 5 -3.29 4.17 -12.00
N ALA A 6 -4.39 3.83 -11.34
CA ALA A 6 -4.82 2.45 -11.12
C ALA A 6 -5.29 1.72 -12.40
N MET A 7 -5.32 2.38 -13.56
CA MET A 7 -5.78 1.81 -14.84
C MET A 7 -4.67 1.57 -15.86
N ASP A 8 -3.61 2.39 -15.87
CA ASP A 8 -2.52 2.29 -16.86
C ASP A 8 -1.50 1.21 -16.48
N ASP A 9 -1.14 1.14 -15.19
CA ASP A 9 -0.36 0.05 -14.61
C ASP A 9 -0.86 -0.20 -13.18
N PRO A 10 -1.97 -0.95 -12.99
CA PRO A 10 -2.54 -1.20 -11.68
C PRO A 10 -1.46 -1.85 -10.79
N PRO A 11 -0.94 -1.14 -9.77
CA PRO A 11 0.04 -1.75 -8.90
C PRO A 11 -0.70 -2.87 -8.15
N SER A 12 -0.37 -4.11 -8.49
CA SER A 12 -0.90 -5.26 -7.76
C SER A 12 -0.31 -5.30 -6.34
N VAL A 13 0.85 -4.66 -6.17
CA VAL A 13 1.66 -4.70 -4.96
C VAL A 13 2.34 -3.35 -4.74
N MET A 14 2.22 -2.80 -3.53
CA MET A 14 3.03 -1.68 -3.06
C MET A 14 4.06 -2.18 -2.06
N ASN A 15 5.34 -1.88 -2.29
CA ASN A 15 6.41 -2.09 -1.33
C ASN A 15 6.70 -0.76 -0.64
N ILE A 16 6.76 -0.78 0.68
CA ILE A 16 7.01 0.39 1.50
C ILE A 16 8.24 0.11 2.33
N GLU A 17 9.18 1.05 2.31
CA GLU A 17 10.38 1.04 3.14
C GLU A 17 10.41 2.33 3.97
N VAL A 18 10.56 2.18 5.28
CA VAL A 18 10.62 3.30 6.23
C VAL A 18 12.07 3.46 6.63
N TYR A 19 12.58 4.68 6.49
CA TYR A 19 13.95 5.03 6.82
C TYR A 19 13.97 6.07 7.94
N ASP A 20 14.99 6.02 8.77
CA ASP A 20 15.30 7.06 9.73
C ASP A 20 15.96 8.23 9.01
N SER A 21 15.40 9.43 9.18
CA SER A 21 15.93 10.66 8.61
C SER A 21 16.97 11.36 9.51
N ASP A 22 17.27 10.82 10.69
CA ASP A 22 18.07 11.52 11.72
C ASP A 22 19.60 11.39 11.57
N GLY A 23 20.14 11.03 10.41
CA GLY A 23 21.57 10.81 10.22
C GLY A 23 22.29 11.87 9.39
N GLN A 24 23.26 12.57 9.97
CA GLN A 24 24.32 13.33 9.25
C GLN A 24 25.22 12.46 8.34
N PHE A 25 24.95 11.16 8.26
CA PHE A 25 25.71 10.18 7.49
C PHE A 25 24.84 9.62 6.37
N ASP A 26 25.46 9.45 5.20
CA ASP A 26 24.87 9.10 3.90
C ASP A 26 24.14 7.73 3.86
N GLU A 27 24.06 7.00 4.98
CA GLU A 27 23.42 5.70 5.09
C GLU A 27 22.12 5.81 5.89
N SER A 28 21.01 6.03 5.19
CA SER A 28 19.66 5.98 5.77
C SER A 28 19.40 4.60 6.38
N ILE A 29 19.14 4.54 7.69
CA ILE A 29 18.87 3.28 8.40
C ILE A 29 17.44 2.82 8.08
N CYS A 30 17.30 1.62 7.52
CA CYS A 30 15.99 1.03 7.27
C CYS A 30 15.33 0.60 8.59
N LEU A 31 14.29 1.34 9.01
CA LEU A 31 13.51 1.07 10.21
C LEU A 31 12.58 -0.13 10.04
N GLY A 32 12.03 -0.32 8.84
CA GLY A 32 11.20 -1.48 8.54
C GLY A 32 10.58 -1.42 7.15
N ARG A 33 9.98 -2.55 6.76
CA ARG A 33 9.39 -2.77 5.44
C ARG A 33 7.97 -3.29 5.57
N ALA A 34 7.09 -2.82 4.70
CA ALA A 34 5.75 -3.35 4.54
C ALA A 34 5.49 -3.67 3.07
N LYS A 35 4.62 -4.65 2.83
CA LYS A 35 4.20 -5.03 1.48
C LYS A 35 2.69 -5.17 1.49
N ILE A 36 2.03 -4.44 0.60
CA ILE A 36 0.59 -4.45 0.43
C ILE A 36 0.30 -5.09 -0.90
N ASN A 37 -0.68 -5.99 -0.96
CA ASN A 37 -1.19 -6.52 -2.21
C ASN A 37 -2.63 -6.05 -2.35
N PHE A 38 -2.87 -5.11 -3.27
CA PHE A 38 -4.19 -4.53 -3.46
C PHE A 38 -5.18 -5.55 -4.02
N LEU A 39 -4.71 -6.60 -4.71
CA LEU A 39 -5.57 -7.68 -5.23
C LEU A 39 -6.08 -8.63 -4.14
N LYS A 40 -5.46 -8.66 -2.96
CA LYS A 40 -5.82 -9.58 -1.88
C LYS A 40 -6.62 -8.91 -0.77
N SER A 41 -6.83 -7.59 -0.85
CA SER A 41 -7.49 -6.81 0.19
C SER A 41 -8.75 -6.17 -0.38
N ASN A 42 -9.84 -6.18 0.39
CA ASN A 42 -11.04 -5.44 0.04
C ASN A 42 -10.72 -3.93 0.04
N ILE A 43 -11.36 -3.14 -0.81
CA ILE A 43 -11.19 -1.67 -0.86
C ILE A 43 -11.60 -1.03 0.46
N GLU A 44 -12.66 -1.54 1.10
CA GLU A 44 -13.07 -1.09 2.44
C GLU A 44 -11.99 -1.37 3.47
N ASP A 45 -11.36 -2.55 3.40
CA ASP A 45 -10.26 -2.90 4.30
C ASP A 45 -9.02 -2.07 4.00
N LEU A 46 -8.75 -1.70 2.73
CA LEU A 46 -7.60 -0.88 2.33
C LEU A 46 -7.75 0.60 2.71
N ALA A 47 -8.97 1.06 2.96
CA ALA A 47 -9.23 2.46 3.26
C ALA A 47 -8.48 2.92 4.52
N ASP A 48 -8.43 2.10 5.57
CA ASP A 48 -7.70 2.43 6.78
C ASP A 48 -7.00 1.17 7.32
N ILE A 49 -5.68 1.09 7.15
CA ILE A 49 -4.89 -0.08 7.53
C ILE A 49 -3.73 0.24 8.45
N TRP A 50 -3.57 -0.64 9.45
CA TRP A 50 -2.39 -0.73 10.29
C TRP A 50 -1.57 -1.94 9.88
N ILE A 51 -0.39 -1.70 9.30
CA ILE A 51 0.48 -2.75 8.83
C ILE A 51 1.68 -2.86 9.77
N PRO A 52 1.94 -4.03 10.39
CA PRO A 52 3.16 -4.22 11.16
C PRO A 52 4.38 -4.18 10.24
N LEU A 53 5.36 -3.36 10.59
CA LEU A 53 6.61 -3.27 9.84
C LEU A 53 7.47 -4.50 10.10
N LYS A 54 8.02 -5.07 9.03
CA LYS A 54 9.00 -6.15 9.09
C LYS A 54 10.41 -5.58 9.03
N GLY A 55 11.26 -5.99 9.95
CA GLY A 55 12.63 -5.51 10.02
C GLY A 55 13.19 -5.73 11.41
N LYS A 56 14.53 -5.78 11.52
CA LYS A 56 15.21 -6.03 12.80
C LYS A 56 14.85 -4.97 13.85
N LEU A 57 14.75 -3.70 13.44
CA LEU A 57 14.40 -2.59 14.30
C LEU A 57 12.88 -2.48 14.55
N ALA A 58 12.07 -2.65 13.50
CA ALA A 58 10.61 -2.65 13.61
C ALA A 58 10.03 -3.76 14.49
N GLN A 59 10.62 -4.96 14.49
CA GLN A 59 10.14 -6.09 15.31
C GLN A 59 10.41 -5.88 16.81
N CYS A 60 11.52 -5.23 17.17
CA CYS A 60 11.84 -4.92 18.56
C CYS A 60 10.90 -3.86 19.15
N HIS A 61 10.37 -2.95 18.32
CA HIS A 61 9.53 -1.83 18.77
C HIS A 61 8.04 -2.00 18.44
N GLN A 62 7.63 -3.16 17.91
CA GLN A 62 6.27 -3.40 17.42
C GLN A 62 5.75 -2.28 16.50
N SER A 63 6.64 -1.69 15.70
CA SER A 63 6.32 -0.53 14.87
C SER A 63 5.23 -0.89 13.86
N LYS A 64 4.19 -0.06 13.78
CA LYS A 64 3.11 -0.19 12.81
C LYS A 64 3.07 1.04 11.92
N LEU A 65 2.85 0.81 10.63
CA LEU A 65 2.59 1.85 9.66
C LEU A 65 1.08 2.02 9.54
N HIS A 66 0.59 3.24 9.77
CA HIS A 66 -0.77 3.62 9.45
C HIS A 66 -0.81 4.13 8.01
N LEU A 67 -1.62 3.50 7.16
CA LEU A 67 -1.80 3.92 5.78
C LEU A 67 -3.27 4.18 5.50
N TRP A 68 -3.54 5.35 4.91
CA TRP A 68 -4.83 5.70 4.37
C TRP A 68 -4.77 5.60 2.85
N VAL A 69 -5.52 4.67 2.26
CA VAL A 69 -5.66 4.55 0.81
C VAL A 69 -7.04 5.03 0.40
N PHE A 70 -7.13 5.86 -0.62
CA PHE A 70 -8.42 6.25 -1.18
C PHE A 70 -8.35 6.20 -2.70
N LEU A 71 -9.41 5.71 -3.32
CA LEU A 71 -9.58 5.75 -4.76
C LEU A 71 -10.31 7.06 -5.09
N SER A 72 -9.58 8.01 -5.67
CA SER A 72 -10.20 9.20 -6.25
C SER A 72 -10.43 8.96 -7.74
N ASN A 73 -11.65 9.21 -8.20
CA ASN A 73 -12.00 9.05 -9.59
C ASN A 73 -12.15 10.41 -10.25
N THR A 74 -11.14 10.80 -11.02
CA THR A 74 -11.14 12.05 -11.79
C THR A 74 -11.73 11.88 -13.20
N LYS A 75 -12.01 10.64 -13.64
CA LYS A 75 -12.42 10.28 -15.02
C LYS A 75 -13.88 9.79 -15.15
N GLY A 76 -14.68 9.76 -14.08
CA GLY A 76 -16.12 9.45 -14.09
C GLY A 76 -16.49 8.03 -13.60
N THR A 77 -17.67 7.87 -13.01
CA THR A 77 -18.13 6.69 -12.22
C THR A 77 -18.03 5.32 -12.91
N GLU A 78 -18.05 5.27 -14.24
CA GLU A 78 -17.84 4.05 -15.04
C GLU A 78 -16.45 3.42 -14.80
N VAL A 79 -15.42 4.27 -14.68
CA VAL A 79 -14.01 3.87 -14.59
C VAL A 79 -13.69 3.20 -13.25
N ALA A 80 -14.29 3.70 -12.16
CA ALA A 80 -14.15 3.08 -10.85
C ALA A 80 -14.79 1.68 -10.79
N LYS A 81 -15.91 1.48 -11.50
CA LYS A 81 -16.58 0.17 -11.58
C LYS A 81 -15.73 -0.86 -12.32
N GLU A 82 -15.03 -0.47 -13.37
CA GLU A 82 -14.11 -1.38 -14.09
C GLU A 82 -12.93 -1.81 -13.23
N TYR A 83 -12.34 -0.89 -12.46
CA TYR A 83 -11.27 -1.22 -11.52
C TYR A 83 -11.75 -2.21 -10.43
N ILE A 84 -12.90 -1.92 -9.81
CA ILE A 84 -13.52 -2.81 -8.82
C ILE A 84 -13.79 -4.20 -9.43
N SER A 85 -14.36 -4.25 -10.64
CA SER A 85 -14.63 -5.52 -11.33
C SER A 85 -13.34 -6.30 -11.68
N LYS A 86 -12.25 -5.60 -12.05
CA LYS A 86 -10.93 -6.24 -12.26
C LYS A 86 -10.36 -6.80 -10.97
N MET A 87 -10.50 -6.09 -9.84
CA MET A 87 -10.08 -6.58 -8.52
C MET A 87 -10.88 -7.84 -8.14
N GLU A 88 -12.20 -7.79 -8.23
CA GLU A 88 -13.10 -8.91 -7.92
C GLU A 88 -12.79 -10.16 -8.77
N LYS A 89 -12.54 -9.98 -10.08
CA LYS A 89 -12.17 -11.09 -10.97
C LYS A 89 -10.84 -11.75 -10.63
N GLN A 90 -9.89 -11.02 -10.05
CA GLN A 90 -8.62 -11.60 -9.63
C GLN A 90 -8.70 -12.30 -8.27
N ILE A 91 -9.61 -11.87 -7.39
CA ILE A 91 -9.89 -12.53 -6.10
C ILE A 91 -10.57 -13.90 -6.29
N GLY A 92 -11.31 -14.09 -7.39
CA GLY A 92 -12.08 -15.31 -7.68
C GLY A 92 -11.31 -16.53 -8.21
N LYS A 93 -9.98 -16.44 -8.41
CA LYS A 93 -9.15 -17.61 -8.78
C LYS A 93 -8.57 -18.26 -7.53
N LYS A 94 -9.38 -19.11 -6.89
CA LYS A 94 -8.95 -19.99 -5.81
C LYS A 94 -8.65 -21.39 -6.35
#